data_AF-A0A4Q3WFF1-F1
#
_entry.id   AF-A0A4Q3WFF1-F1
#
_cell.length_a   1.000
_cell.length_b   1.000
_cell.length_c   1.000
_cell.angle_alpha   90.00
_cell.angle_beta   90.00
_cell.angle_gamma   90.00
#
_symmetry.space_group_name_H-M   'P 1'
#
loop_
_entity.id
_entity.type
_entity.pdbx_description
1 polymer ?
#
loop_
_entity_poly.entity_id
_entity_poly.type
_entity_poly.pdbx_seq_one_letter_code
_entity_poly.pdbx_strand_id
1 'polypeptide(L)'
;MPCYSPWNDYLEPGTLPFEQAKAVVAAKLRAVTHIIDYYYRSHGLQLPDLAEGTMIDSHRQPRSPREFALREMICHHFSCDGVDFCSLYDVASLLSPQIENERAYLAVVLPCATLMRIHKERFVPTKMAEDHLSSEISR
;
A
#
# COMPACT_ATOMS: atom_id res chain seq x y z
N MET A 1 -5.71 0.10 19.96
CA MET A 1 -5.09 -0.07 18.64
C MET A 1 -5.30 -1.52 18.23
N PRO A 2 -5.92 -1.84 17.09
CA PRO A 2 -5.81 -3.20 16.56
C PRO A 2 -4.34 -3.40 16.21
N CYS A 3 -3.69 -4.32 16.91
CA CYS A 3 -2.40 -4.87 16.55
C CYS A 3 -2.52 -5.45 15.13
N TYR A 4 -1.69 -4.94 14.21
CA TYR A 4 -1.56 -5.55 12.90
C TYR A 4 -0.86 -6.89 13.07
N SER A 5 -1.54 -7.98 12.71
CA SER A 5 -0.94 -9.30 12.56
C SER A 5 -0.57 -9.49 11.09
N PRO A 6 0.72 -9.64 10.75
CA PRO A 6 1.16 -10.06 9.43
C PRO A 6 0.36 -11.25 8.89
N TRP A 7 0.14 -11.27 7.57
CA TRP A 7 -0.54 -12.38 6.86
C TRP A 7 0.04 -13.78 7.14
N ASN A 8 1.28 -13.87 7.61
CA ASN A 8 2.01 -15.12 7.85
C ASN A 8 2.20 -15.47 9.34
N ASP A 9 1.71 -14.65 10.29
CA ASP A 9 1.99 -14.82 11.73
C ASP A 9 1.65 -16.23 12.28
N TYR A 10 0.65 -16.89 11.68
CA TYR A 10 0.15 -18.20 12.11
C TYR A 10 0.34 -19.30 11.06
N LEU A 11 1.16 -19.05 10.04
CA LEU A 11 1.36 -19.98 8.93
C LEU A 11 2.78 -20.51 8.94
N GLU A 12 2.92 -21.83 8.96
CA GLU A 12 4.23 -22.48 8.89
C GLU A 12 4.77 -22.40 7.45
N PRO A 13 5.99 -21.85 7.24
CA PRO A 13 6.61 -21.81 5.91
C PRO A 13 6.71 -23.18 5.25
N GLY A 14 6.46 -23.24 3.94
CA GLY A 14 6.50 -24.48 3.17
C GLY A 14 5.24 -25.35 3.26
N THR A 15 4.25 -24.95 4.07
CA THR A 15 2.93 -25.60 4.07
C THR A 15 2.04 -25.07 2.95
N LEU A 16 1.06 -25.87 2.52
CA LEU A 16 0.09 -25.44 1.50
C LEU A 16 -0.66 -24.14 1.87
N PRO A 17 -1.14 -23.96 3.11
CA PRO A 17 -1.78 -22.70 3.52
C PRO A 17 -0.86 -21.48 3.40
N PHE A 18 0.42 -21.64 3.79
CA PHE A 18 1.42 -20.58 3.64
C PHE A 18 1.63 -20.21 2.17
N GLU A 19 1.83 -21.18 1.30
CA GLU A 19 2.06 -20.93 -0.13
C GLU A 19 0.84 -20.31 -0.82
N GLN A 20 -0.37 -20.71 -0.42
CA GLN A 20 -1.61 -20.09 -0.91
C GLN A 20 -1.71 -18.63 -0.46
N ALA A 21 -1.48 -18.33 0.82
CA ALA A 21 -1.52 -16.97 1.34
C ALA A 21 -0.44 -16.09 0.68
N LYS A 22 0.78 -16.62 0.55
CA LYS A 22 1.89 -15.95 -0.15
C LYS A 22 1.55 -15.64 -1.59
N ALA A 23 0.90 -16.57 -2.31
CA ALA A 23 0.48 -16.35 -3.70
C ALA A 23 -0.54 -15.20 -3.83
N VAL A 24 -1.46 -15.06 -2.87
CA VAL A 24 -2.41 -13.95 -2.81
C VAL A 24 -1.69 -12.62 -2.59
N VAL A 25 -0.78 -12.54 -1.62
CA VAL A 25 -0.01 -11.32 -1.35
C VAL A 25 0.91 -10.98 -2.53
N ALA A 26 1.50 -11.98 -3.18
CA ALA A 26 2.31 -11.78 -4.39
C ALA A 26 1.49 -11.27 -5.57
N ALA A 27 0.22 -11.68 -5.71
CA ALA A 27 -0.67 -11.10 -6.71
C ALA A 27 -0.98 -9.62 -6.43
N LYS A 28 -1.23 -9.27 -5.15
CA LYS A 28 -1.39 -7.87 -4.72
C LYS A 28 -0.12 -7.06 -4.98
N LEU A 29 1.06 -7.62 -4.71
CA LEU A 29 2.34 -6.96 -4.99
C LEU A 29 2.45 -6.57 -6.46
N ARG A 30 2.11 -7.45 -7.40
CA ARG A 30 2.14 -7.13 -8.84
C ARG A 30 1.20 -5.99 -9.22
N ALA A 31 -0.01 -5.96 -8.65
CA ALA A 31 -0.96 -4.87 -8.88
C ALA A 31 -0.44 -3.54 -8.31
N VAL A 32 0.07 -3.57 -7.08
CA VAL A 32 0.64 -2.41 -6.39
C VAL A 32 1.81 -1.82 -7.15
N THR A 33 2.79 -2.64 -7.56
CA THR A 33 3.94 -2.15 -8.33
C THR A 33 3.53 -1.61 -9.70
N HIS A 34 2.55 -2.24 -10.36
CA HIS A 34 2.01 -1.74 -11.62
C HIS A 34 1.39 -0.35 -11.49
N ILE A 35 0.56 -0.12 -10.47
CA ILE A 35 -0.05 1.20 -10.19
C ILE A 35 1.04 2.25 -9.94
N ILE A 36 2.02 1.93 -9.09
CA ILE A 36 3.13 2.85 -8.79
C ILE A 36 3.87 3.21 -10.08
N ASP A 37 4.26 2.22 -10.87
CA ASP A 37 4.95 2.41 -12.15
C ASP A 37 4.13 3.28 -13.11
N TYR A 38 2.84 3.00 -13.24
CA TYR A 38 1.94 3.77 -14.09
C TYR A 38 1.92 5.25 -13.72
N TYR A 39 1.77 5.58 -12.43
CA TYR A 39 1.72 6.96 -11.98
C TYR A 39 3.07 7.68 -12.14
N TYR A 40 4.17 7.04 -11.72
CA TYR A 40 5.50 7.64 -11.87
C TYR A 40 5.84 7.91 -13.35
N ARG A 41 5.61 6.92 -14.23
CA ARG A 41 5.88 7.07 -15.67
C ARG A 41 4.96 8.10 -16.33
N SER A 42 3.66 8.07 -16.06
CA SER A 42 2.69 9.02 -16.65
C SER A 42 2.95 10.48 -16.23
N HIS A 43 3.60 10.68 -15.08
CA HIS A 43 4.02 11.99 -14.61
C HIS A 43 5.50 12.30 -14.90
N GLY A 44 6.22 11.46 -15.67
CA GLY A 44 7.62 11.68 -16.00
C GLY A 44 8.53 11.80 -14.77
N LEU A 45 8.17 11.12 -13.68
CA LEU A 45 8.95 11.05 -12.45
C LEU A 45 9.64 9.69 -12.36
N GLN A 46 10.85 9.68 -11.83
CA GLN A 46 11.55 8.45 -11.49
C GLN A 46 11.18 8.00 -10.08
N LEU A 47 11.12 6.68 -9.91
CA LEU A 47 11.01 6.06 -8.59
C LEU A 47 12.11 6.59 -7.66
N PRO A 48 11.91 6.55 -6.32
CA PRO A 48 12.92 7.01 -5.39
C PRO A 48 14.20 6.17 -5.51
N ASP A 49 15.27 6.79 -5.99
CA ASP A 49 16.61 6.23 -5.93
C ASP A 49 17.16 6.35 -4.50
N LEU A 50 17.55 5.24 -3.93
CA LEU A 50 18.00 5.11 -2.54
C LEU A 50 19.28 4.29 -2.48
N ALA A 51 20.30 4.86 -1.84
CA ALA A 51 21.56 4.17 -1.60
C ALA A 51 21.35 2.86 -0.84
N GLU A 52 22.24 1.89 -1.08
CA GLU A 52 22.25 0.64 -0.33
C GLU A 52 22.37 0.89 1.18
N GLY A 53 21.64 0.12 1.98
CA GLY A 53 21.61 0.28 3.43
C GLY A 53 20.74 1.45 3.92
N THR A 54 20.11 2.23 3.03
CA THR A 54 19.17 3.28 3.45
C THR A 54 17.98 2.67 4.18
N MET A 55 17.77 3.08 5.43
CA MET A 55 16.55 2.73 6.19
C MET A 55 15.33 3.37 5.52
N ILE A 56 14.29 2.57 5.26
CA ILE A 56 13.05 3.07 4.68
C ILE A 56 12.14 3.61 5.77
N ASP A 57 12.13 4.94 5.90
CA ASP A 57 11.22 5.63 6.81
C ASP A 57 9.78 5.64 6.24
N SER A 58 8.86 5.06 7.00
CA SER A 58 7.43 5.05 6.69
C SER A 58 6.76 6.44 6.78
N HIS A 59 7.43 7.43 7.39
CA HIS A 59 7.01 8.83 7.47
C HIS A 59 7.77 9.74 6.49
N ARG A 60 8.55 9.15 5.57
CA ARG A 60 9.37 9.89 4.60
C ARG A 60 8.54 10.89 3.82
N GLN A 61 8.89 12.16 3.96
CA GLN A 61 8.27 13.24 3.21
C GLN A 61 8.58 13.13 1.70
N PRO A 62 7.63 13.48 0.82
CA PRO A 62 7.89 13.54 -0.62
C PRO A 62 8.95 14.60 -0.96
N ARG A 63 9.69 14.39 -2.05
CA ARG A 63 10.80 15.29 -2.45
C ARG A 63 10.31 16.61 -3.04
N SER A 64 9.04 16.69 -3.41
CA SER A 64 8.43 17.87 -4.04
C SER A 64 6.91 17.87 -3.87
N PRO A 65 6.24 19.03 -4.03
CA PRO A 65 4.77 19.11 -4.07
C PRO A 65 4.16 18.22 -5.17
N ARG A 66 4.87 18.04 -6.29
CA ARG A 66 4.43 17.15 -7.37
C ARG A 66 4.44 15.69 -6.95
N GLU A 67 5.49 15.25 -6.24
CA GLU A 67 5.54 13.89 -5.68
C GLU A 67 4.51 13.70 -4.56
N PHE A 68 4.22 14.75 -3.77
CA PHE A 68 3.14 14.71 -2.80
C PHE A 68 1.79 14.40 -3.47
N ALA A 69 1.41 15.18 -4.49
CA ALA A 69 0.17 14.95 -5.24
C ALA A 69 0.14 13.57 -5.89
N LEU A 70 1.28 13.10 -6.42
CA LEU A 70 1.42 11.75 -6.99
C LEU A 70 1.08 10.67 -5.96
N ARG A 71 1.63 10.78 -4.75
CA ARG A 71 1.39 9.80 -3.67
C ARG A 71 -0.08 9.81 -3.23
N GLU A 72 -0.72 10.97 -3.17
CA GLU A 72 -2.14 11.06 -2.87
C GLU A 72 -2.99 10.36 -3.95
N MET A 73 -2.68 10.57 -5.23
CA MET A 73 -3.36 9.86 -6.33
C MET A 73 -3.17 8.35 -6.25
N ILE A 74 -1.95 7.89 -5.96
CA ILE A 74 -1.65 6.47 -5.77
C ILE A 74 -2.49 5.89 -4.61
N CYS A 75 -2.56 6.58 -3.47
CA CYS A 75 -3.36 6.14 -2.31
C CYS A 75 -4.85 6.06 -2.65
N HIS A 76 -5.39 7.03 -3.40
CA HIS A 76 -6.77 6.97 -3.87
C HIS A 76 -7.01 5.80 -4.83
N HIS A 77 -6.09 5.54 -5.76
CA HIS A 77 -6.21 4.40 -6.69
C HIS A 77 -6.22 3.08 -5.93
N PHE A 78 -5.29 2.88 -4.99
CA PHE A 78 -5.29 1.70 -4.12
C PHE A 78 -6.63 1.51 -3.42
N SER A 79 -7.17 2.59 -2.85
CA SER A 79 -8.46 2.57 -2.17
C SER A 79 -9.61 2.16 -3.09
N CYS A 80 -9.65 2.70 -4.32
CA CYS A 80 -10.64 2.35 -5.34
C CYS A 80 -10.56 0.87 -5.74
N ASP A 81 -9.36 0.30 -5.76
CA ASP A 81 -9.12 -1.12 -6.08
C ASP A 81 -9.28 -2.05 -4.87
N GLY A 82 -9.69 -1.52 -3.71
CA GLY A 82 -9.84 -2.30 -2.48
C GLY A 82 -8.52 -2.70 -1.82
N VAL A 83 -7.41 -2.05 -2.17
CA VAL A 83 -6.11 -2.20 -1.50
C VAL A 83 -6.06 -1.23 -0.31
N ASP A 84 -6.27 -1.77 0.88
CA ASP A 84 -6.19 -1.01 2.13
C ASP A 84 -4.76 -0.92 2.69
N PHE A 85 -4.59 -0.15 3.77
CA PHE A 85 -3.27 0.02 4.40
C PHE A 85 -2.70 -1.30 4.95
N CYS A 86 -3.55 -2.23 5.39
CA CYS A 86 -3.13 -3.56 5.83
C CYS A 86 -2.52 -4.35 4.67
N SER A 87 -3.20 -4.37 3.52
CA SER A 87 -2.71 -5.01 2.31
C SER A 87 -1.37 -4.43 1.84
N LEU A 88 -1.14 -3.12 2.02
CA LEU A 88 0.16 -2.51 1.71
C LEU A 88 1.27 -2.96 2.66
N TYR A 89 0.99 -3.18 3.95
CA TYR A 89 1.97 -3.77 4.88
C TYR A 89 2.25 -5.24 4.54
N ASP A 90 1.25 -6.01 4.15
CA ASP A 90 1.44 -7.39 3.68
C ASP A 90 2.34 -7.40 2.44
N VAL A 91 2.07 -6.53 1.47
CA VAL A 91 2.90 -6.38 0.27
C VAL A 91 4.32 -5.96 0.61
N ALA A 92 4.50 -5.01 1.54
CA ALA A 92 5.83 -4.57 1.98
C ALA A 92 6.64 -5.71 2.61
N SER A 93 6.00 -6.69 3.26
CA SER A 93 6.69 -7.85 3.85
C SER A 93 7.30 -8.81 2.81
N LEU A 94 6.89 -8.71 1.54
CA LEU A 94 7.47 -9.49 0.44
C LEU A 94 8.65 -8.78 -0.26
N LEU A 95 8.92 -7.52 0.09
CA LEU A 95 9.97 -6.71 -0.53
C LEU A 95 11.22 -6.67 0.35
N SER A 96 12.38 -6.73 -0.27
CA SER A 96 13.69 -6.65 0.37
C SER A 96 14.26 -5.23 0.25
N PRO A 97 14.67 -4.59 1.36
CA PRO A 97 15.39 -3.32 1.30
C PRO A 97 16.82 -3.46 0.77
N GLN A 98 17.34 -4.69 0.63
CA GLN A 98 18.67 -4.96 0.06
C GLN A 98 18.64 -4.91 -1.47
N ILE A 99 17.52 -5.27 -2.10
CA ILE A 99 17.36 -5.26 -3.56
C ILE A 99 16.98 -3.85 -4.02
N GLU A 100 17.76 -3.25 -4.92
CA GLU A 100 17.60 -1.85 -5.35
C GLU A 100 16.19 -1.49 -5.82
N ASN A 101 15.63 -2.26 -6.76
CA ASN A 101 14.29 -2.03 -7.29
C ASN A 101 13.21 -2.18 -6.19
N GLU A 102 13.35 -3.17 -5.31
CA GLU A 102 12.39 -3.42 -4.24
C GLU A 102 12.45 -2.34 -3.15
N ARG A 103 13.67 -1.85 -2.86
CA ARG A 103 13.91 -0.71 -1.99
C ARG A 103 13.21 0.56 -2.50
N ALA A 104 13.22 0.78 -3.82
CA ALA A 104 12.51 1.90 -4.44
C ALA A 104 10.98 1.78 -4.27
N TYR A 105 10.42 0.57 -4.42
CA TYR A 105 8.99 0.34 -4.15
C TYR A 105 8.64 0.50 -2.67
N LEU A 106 9.45 -0.03 -1.76
CA LEU A 106 9.27 0.15 -0.31
C LEU A 106 9.20 1.63 0.07
N ALA A 107 10.02 2.47 -0.57
CA ALA A 107 10.03 3.92 -0.36
C ALA A 107 8.76 4.66 -0.82
N VAL A 108 7.86 3.97 -1.53
CA VAL A 108 6.53 4.47 -1.92
C VAL A 108 5.44 3.75 -1.12
N VAL A 109 5.50 2.43 -1.03
CA VAL A 109 4.49 1.58 -0.36
C VAL A 109 4.35 1.92 1.12
N LEU A 110 5.46 2.02 1.87
CA LEU A 110 5.39 2.29 3.31
C LEU A 110 4.83 3.68 3.62
N PRO A 111 5.27 4.77 2.95
CA PRO A 111 4.61 6.06 3.10
C PRO A 111 3.13 6.07 2.70
N CYS A 112 2.73 5.34 1.64
CA CYS A 112 1.32 5.24 1.26
C CYS A 112 0.49 4.51 2.34
N ALA A 113 1.00 3.38 2.86
CA ALA A 113 0.36 2.65 3.95
C ALA A 113 0.17 3.55 5.18
N THR A 114 1.21 4.29 5.56
CA THR A 114 1.16 5.26 6.67
C THR A 114 0.15 6.37 6.40
N LEU A 115 0.14 6.97 5.20
CA LEU A 115 -0.78 8.04 4.83
C LEU A 115 -2.23 7.56 4.90
N MET A 116 -2.53 6.39 4.33
CA MET A 116 -3.85 5.78 4.37
C MET A 116 -4.28 5.39 5.79
N ARG A 117 -3.34 4.95 6.63
CA ARG A 117 -3.60 4.63 8.04
C ARG A 117 -3.88 5.86 8.88
N ILE A 118 -3.16 6.97 8.67
CA ILE A 118 -3.34 8.22 9.43
C ILE A 118 -4.63 8.92 9.00
N HIS A 119 -4.95 8.90 7.71
CA HIS A 119 -6.10 9.61 7.15
C HIS A 119 -7.17 8.67 6.59
N LYS A 120 -7.58 7.67 7.36
CA LYS A 120 -8.54 6.64 6.91
C LYS A 120 -9.80 7.24 6.29
N GLU A 121 -10.36 8.29 6.89
CA GLU A 121 -11.55 9.00 6.42
C GLU A 121 -11.44 9.48 4.95
N ARG A 122 -10.23 9.77 4.47
CA ARG A 122 -9.97 10.25 3.10
C ARG A 122 -9.91 9.12 2.07
N PHE A 123 -9.64 7.90 2.51
CA PHE A 123 -9.27 6.77 1.68
C PHE A 123 -10.18 5.55 1.88
N VAL A 124 -11.18 5.63 2.75
CA VAL A 124 -12.25 4.63 2.83
C VAL A 124 -13.25 4.91 1.70
N PRO A 125 -13.50 3.96 0.77
CA PRO A 125 -14.48 4.14 -0.28
C PRO A 125 -15.86 4.43 0.31
N THR A 126 -16.50 5.51 -0.15
CA THR A 126 -17.76 6.05 0.36
C THR A 126 -18.97 5.13 0.19
N LYS A 127 -18.80 3.90 -0.34
CA LYS A 127 -19.88 2.89 -0.40
C LYS A 127 -20.38 2.45 0.97
N MET A 128 -19.69 2.77 2.07
CA MET A 128 -20.26 2.63 3.43
C MET A 128 -21.10 3.84 3.88
N ALA A 129 -21.15 4.94 3.13
CA ALA A 129 -22.00 6.10 3.45
C ALA A 129 -23.44 5.93 2.94
N GLU A 130 -23.67 5.12 1.91
CA GLU A 130 -25.01 4.87 1.36
C GLU A 130 -25.82 3.86 2.19
N ASP A 131 -25.16 2.96 2.93
CA ASP A 131 -25.84 2.00 3.82
C ASP A 131 -26.39 2.67 5.09
N HIS A 132 -25.83 3.80 5.53
CA HIS A 132 -26.38 4.55 6.67
C HIS A 132 -27.60 5.40 6.29
N LEU A 133 -27.62 5.99 5.09
CA LEU A 133 -28.77 6.78 4.60
C LEU A 133 -29.98 5.90 4.23
N SER A 134 -29.76 4.65 3.82
CA SER A 134 -30.85 3.71 3.49
C SER A 134 -31.62 3.22 4.73
N SER A 135 -31.03 3.31 5.93
CA SER A 135 -31.67 2.91 7.19
C SER A 135 -32.55 4.00 7.81
N GLU A 136 -32.35 5.27 7.45
CA GLU A 136 -33.12 6.40 7.99
C GLU A 136 -34.36 6.75 7.16
N ILE A 137 -34.46 6.26 5.92
CA ILE A 137 -35.61 6.52 5.02
C ILE A 137 -36.72 5.46 5.18
N SER A 138 -36.51 4.42 5.99
CA SER A 138 -37.50 3.36 6.27
C SER A 138 -38.23 3.50 7.61
N ARG A 139 -38.39 4.72 8.15
CA ARG A 139 -39.24 5.01 9.32
C ARG A 139 -40.47 5.81 8.96
#